data_AF-A6IY67-F1
#
_entry.id   AF-A6IY67-F1
#
_cell.length_a   1.000
_cell.length_b   1.000
_cell.length_c   1.000
_cell.angle_alpha   90.00
_cell.angle_beta   90.00
_cell.angle_gamma   90.00
#
_symmetry.space_group_name_H-M   'P 1'
#
loop_
_entity.id
_entity.type
_entity.pdbx_description
1 polymer ?
#
loop_
_entity_poly.entity_id
_entity_poly.type
_entity_poly.pdbx_seq_one_letter_code
_entity_poly.pdbx_strand_id
1 'polypeptide(L)' 'MLLPMGLPENVSVIAWGLSLERPTMIKYGINNIRELVGHKVNLQMVYDSPVCRLDIEPRSSKTQEAA' A
#
# COMPACT_ATOMS: atom_id res chain seq x y z
N MET A 1 -28.95 6.27 0.08
CA MET A 1 -27.99 5.96 -1.00
C MET A 1 -28.29 4.62 -1.69
N LEU A 2 -28.63 3.54 -0.98
CA LEU A 2 -28.83 2.21 -1.57
C LEU A 2 -30.17 2.01 -2.32
N LEU A 3 -31.29 2.53 -1.81
CA LEU A 3 -32.62 2.33 -2.42
C LEU A 3 -32.73 2.89 -3.86
N PRO A 4 -32.22 4.10 -4.19
CA PRO A 4 -32.23 4.59 -5.57
C PRO A 4 -31.34 3.77 -6.52
N MET A 5 -30.47 2.91 -6.00
CA MET A 5 -29.66 1.97 -6.80
C MET A 5 -30.39 0.64 -7.05
N GLY A 6 -31.63 0.47 -6.57
CA GLY A 6 -32.44 -0.74 -6.75
C GLY A 6 -32.20 -1.84 -5.71
N LEU A 7 -31.50 -1.54 -4.61
CA LEU A 7 -31.29 -2.51 -3.52
C LEU A 7 -32.55 -2.61 -2.63
N PRO A 8 -32.94 -3.82 -2.16
CA PRO A 8 -34.09 -4.01 -1.27
C PRO A 8 -33.94 -3.29 0.08
N GLU A 9 -35.07 -2.92 0.70
CA GLU A 9 -35.10 -2.20 2.00
C GLU A 9 -34.52 -2.98 3.17
N ASN A 10 -34.54 -4.31 3.09
CA ASN A 10 -33.99 -5.20 4.12
C ASN A 10 -32.48 -5.46 3.95
N VAL A 11 -31.79 -4.76 3.04
CA VAL A 11 -30.36 -4.93 2.78
C VAL A 11 -29.57 -3.74 3.34
N SER A 12 -28.58 -4.06 4.18
CA SER A 12 -27.61 -3.12 4.72
C SER A 12 -26.21 -3.49 4.27
N VAL A 13 -25.39 -2.50 3.91
CA VAL A 13 -24.03 -2.69 3.39
C VAL A 13 -23.03 -1.95 4.27
N ILE A 14 -21.95 -2.64 4.63
CA ILE A 14 -20.75 -2.02 5.22
C ILE A 14 -19.63 -2.05 4.18
N ALA A 15 -18.79 -1.02 4.18
CA ALA A 15 -17.64 -0.92 3.29
C ALA A 15 -16.45 -0.32 4.03
N TRP A 16 -15.26 -0.66 3.58
CA TRP A 16 -14.01 -0.02 3.99
C TRP A 16 -13.19 0.35 2.76
N GLY A 17 -12.30 1.32 2.94
CA GLY A 17 -11.35 1.75 1.95
C GLY A 17 -10.03 2.09 2.61
N LEU A 18 -8.93 1.81 1.91
CA LEU A 18 -7.59 2.20 2.31
C LEU A 18 -6.85 2.76 1.11
N SER A 19 -5.96 3.73 1.38
CA SER A 19 -5.02 4.25 0.40
C SER A 19 -3.97 3.19 0.06
N LEU A 20 -3.51 3.17 -1.19
CA LEU A 20 -2.45 2.27 -1.64
C LEU A 20 -1.06 2.81 -1.28
N GLU A 21 -0.95 4.13 -1.16
CA GLU A 21 0.30 4.84 -0.99
C GLU A 21 0.92 4.57 0.37
N ARG A 22 0.16 4.71 1.46
CA ARG A 22 0.71 4.51 2.81
C ARG A 22 1.18 3.07 3.10
N PRO A 23 0.43 2.00 2.75
CA PRO A 23 0.94 0.63 2.85
C PRO A 23 2.20 0.40 2.01
N THR A 24 2.28 1.00 0.83
CA THR A 24 3.45 0.89 -0.04
C THR A 24 4.66 1.60 0.57
N MET A 25 4.47 2.80 1.13
CA MET A 25 5.53 3.53 1.85
C MET A 25 6.12 2.69 2.99
N ILE A 26 5.25 2.04 3.79
CA ILE A 26 5.69 1.18 4.89
C ILE A 26 6.44 -0.04 4.37
N LYS A 27 5.92 -0.70 3.32
CA LYS A 27 6.50 -1.92 2.75
C LYS A 27 7.91 -1.70 2.19
N TYR A 28 8.12 -0.57 1.51
CA TYR A 28 9.39 -0.27 0.85
C TYR A 28 10.29 0.67 1.67
N GLY A 29 9.90 1.05 2.89
CA GLY A 29 10.69 1.94 3.75
C GLY A 29 10.84 3.37 3.20
N ILE A 30 9.85 3.84 2.44
CA ILE A 30 9.87 5.15 1.78
C ILE A 30 9.18 6.17 2.69
N ASN A 31 9.88 7.27 2.99
CA ASN A 31 9.38 8.31 3.89
C ASN A 31 8.62 9.44 3.16
N ASN A 32 8.72 9.53 1.83
CA ASN A 32 8.08 10.56 1.03
C ASN A 32 7.23 9.97 -0.11
N ILE A 33 5.93 10.27 -0.13
CA ILE A 33 5.00 9.80 -1.16
C ILE A 33 5.39 10.22 -2.59
N ARG A 34 6.11 11.34 -2.75
CA ARG A 34 6.54 11.83 -4.07
C ARG A 34 7.61 10.95 -4.72
N GLU A 35 8.27 10.11 -3.92
CA GLU A 35 9.22 9.13 -4.42
C GLU A 35 8.51 7.87 -4.92
N LEU A 36 7.22 7.67 -4.60
CA LEU A 36 6.45 6.53 -5.09
C LEU A 36 5.79 6.80 -6.44
N VAL A 37 5.22 7.98 -6.61
CA VAL A 37 4.37 8.29 -7.77
C VAL A 37 4.68 9.66 -8.33
N GLY A 38 4.87 9.71 -9.64
CA GLY A 38 4.97 10.94 -10.43
C GLY A 38 6.21 11.01 -11.31
N HIS A 39 6.24 12.01 -12.18
CA HIS A 39 7.33 12.30 -13.12
C HIS A 39 8.73 12.50 -12.52
N LYS A 40 8.85 12.65 -11.19
CA LYS A 40 10.12 12.84 -10.46
C LYS A 40 10.56 11.58 -9.71
N VAL A 41 9.93 10.44 -9.97
CA VAL A 41 10.32 9.15 -9.38
C VAL A 41 11.74 8.79 -9.78
N ASN A 42 12.49 8.23 -8.83
CA ASN A 42 13.79 7.65 -9.13
C ASN A 42 13.61 6.32 -9.87
N LEU A 43 13.92 6.30 -11.16
CA LEU A 43 13.77 5.10 -11.99
C LEU A 43 14.63 3.93 -11.51
N GLN A 44 15.80 4.20 -10.92
CA GLN A 44 16.68 3.15 -10.42
C GLN A 44 16.00 2.33 -9.31
N MET A 45 15.25 3.01 -8.42
CA MET A 45 14.46 2.33 -7.39
C MET A 45 13.39 1.41 -8.00
N VAL A 46 12.79 1.79 -9.13
CA VAL A 46 11.79 0.96 -9.81
C VAL A 46 12.41 -0.30 -10.40
N TYR A 47 13.60 -0.20 -10.99
CA TYR A 47 14.32 -1.35 -11.55
C TYR A 47 14.85 -2.30 -10.47
N ASP A 48 15.33 -1.76 -9.35
CA ASP A 48 15.90 -2.56 -8.25
C ASP A 48 14.82 -3.16 -7.34
N SER A 49 13.60 -2.60 -7.36
CA SER A 49 12.51 -3.08 -6.51
C SER A 49 12.04 -4.47 -6.93
N PRO A 50 11.94 -5.43 -5.98
CA PRO A 50 11.39 -6.73 -6.28
C PRO A 50 9.89 -6.65 -6.59
N VAL A 51 9.37 -7.68 -7.25
CA VAL A 51 7.93 -7.79 -7.53
C VAL A 51 7.13 -7.68 -6.22
N CYS A 52 6.15 -6.77 -6.21
CA CYS A 52 5.30 -6.56 -5.04
C CYS A 52 4.46 -7.81 -4.74
N ARG A 53 4.87 -8.58 -3.74
CA ARG A 53 4.21 -9.81 -3.29
C ARG A 53 3.68 -9.67 -1.86
N LEU A 54 2.40 -9.97 -1.62
CA LEU A 54 1.76 -9.80 -0.31
C LEU A 54 2.03 -10.98 0.64
N ASP A 55 2.36 -12.14 0.07
CA ASP A 55 2.74 -13.38 0.76
C ASP A 55 4.14 -13.33 1.38
N ILE A 56 4.95 -12.34 1.00
CA ILE A 56 6.29 -12.10 1.52
C ILE A 56 6.19 -10.89 2.45
N GLU A 57 5.90 -11.13 3.72
CA GLU A 57 6.06 -10.07 4.72
C GLU A 57 7.54 -9.69 4.78
N PRO A 58 7.87 -8.38 4.74
CA PRO A 58 9.25 -7.96 4.96
C PRO A 58 9.60 -8.39 6.38
N ARG A 59 10.45 -9.42 6.48
CA ARG A 59 11.07 -9.83 7.74
C ARG A 59 11.82 -8.60 8.22
N SER A 60 11.28 -7.94 9.25
CA SER A 60 11.92 -6.83 9.95
C SER A 60 13.35 -7.28 10.26
N SER A 61 14.32 -6.81 9.47
CA SER A 61 15.73 -6.88 9.85
C SER A 61 15.88 -5.84 10.95
N LYS A 62 15.50 -6.22 12.17
CA LYS A 62 16.14 -5.62 13.34
C LYS A 62 17.63 -5.75 13.09
N THR A 63 18.28 -4.62 12.87
CA THR A 63 19.74 -4.48 12.89
C THR A 63 20.26 -5.39 13.99
N GLN A 64 21.06 -6.40 13.62
CA GLN A 64 21.90 -7.07 14.59
C GLN A 64 22.82 -5.97 15.15
N GLU A 65 22.54 -5.52 16.37
CA GLU A 65 23.50 -4.80 17.19
C GLU A 65 24.75 -5.68 17.25
N ALA A 66 25.81 -5.24 16.58
CA ALA A 66 27.14 -5.79 16.76
C ALA A 66 27.69 -5.27 18.09
N ALA A 67 28.19 -6.24 18.88
CA ALA A 67 28.95 -6.05 20.11
C ALA A 67 30.21 -5.20 19.92
#